data_AF-A0A124FXK5-F1
#
_entry.id   AF-A0A124FXK5-F1
#
_cell.length_a   1.000
_cell.length_b   1.000
_cell.length_c   1.000
_cell.angle_alpha   90.00
_cell.angle_beta   90.00
_cell.angle_gamma   90.00
#
_symmetry.space_group_name_H-M   'P 1'
#
loop_
_entity.id
_entity.type
_entity.pdbx_description
1 polymer ?
#
loop_
_entity_poly.entity_id
_entity_poly.type
_entity_poly.pdbx_seq_one_letter_code
_entity_poly.pdbx_strand_id
1 'polypeptide(L)'
;MSGKKGKFVFNHDFIYKMPVHFGGDPFYPVRVVYGDNTVITVEYETDEEALLNHIPEDFELKEPIVTVQYTNCRDVDWMIGGEYRLIQVTAPVKYVGNSDGLEG
;
A
#
# COMPACT_ATOMS: atom_id res chain seq x y z
N MET A 1 -23.72 27.81 -33.25
CA MET A 1 -22.54 28.15 -32.43
C MET A 1 -21.51 27.04 -32.59
N SER A 2 -20.28 27.35 -33.01
CA SER A 2 -19.20 26.34 -33.07
C SER A 2 -18.70 26.08 -31.64
N GLY A 3 -18.80 24.84 -31.16
CA GLY A 3 -18.36 24.47 -29.82
C GLY A 3 -16.83 24.53 -29.67
N LYS A 4 -16.34 24.93 -28.50
CA LYS A 4 -14.90 24.88 -28.19
C LYS A 4 -14.50 23.45 -27.82
N LYS A 5 -13.35 22.99 -28.29
CA LYS A 5 -12.77 21.67 -27.94
C LYS A 5 -11.87 21.77 -26.70
N GLY A 6 -11.88 20.72 -25.88
CA GLY A 6 -10.91 20.53 -24.79
C GLY A 6 -9.49 20.32 -25.33
N LYS A 7 -8.48 20.60 -24.50
CA LYS A 7 -7.06 20.60 -24.88
C LYS A 7 -6.16 19.70 -24.02
N PHE A 8 -6.72 18.91 -23.10
CA PHE A 8 -5.92 18.07 -22.23
C PHE A 8 -5.18 16.99 -23.05
N VAL A 9 -3.89 16.82 -22.77
CA VAL A 9 -3.02 15.78 -23.33
C VAL A 9 -2.13 15.29 -22.19
N PHE A 10 -1.89 13.98 -22.11
CA PHE A 10 -0.96 13.42 -21.13
C PHE A 10 0.47 13.90 -21.38
N ASN A 11 1.21 14.14 -20.29
CA ASN A 11 2.64 14.32 -20.32
C ASN A 11 3.33 12.97 -20.05
N HIS A 12 4.26 12.57 -20.91
CA HIS A 12 4.99 11.30 -20.81
C HIS A 12 5.88 11.21 -19.56
N ASP A 13 6.29 12.35 -19.00
CA ASP A 13 7.19 12.39 -17.83
C ASP A 13 6.43 12.47 -16.50
N PHE A 14 5.09 12.35 -16.52
CA PHE A 14 4.22 12.54 -15.37
C PHE A 14 3.48 11.26 -14.97
N ILE A 15 3.23 11.14 -13.66
CA ILE A 15 2.31 10.17 -13.07
C ILE A 15 0.99 10.85 -12.72
N TYR A 16 -0.10 10.10 -12.81
CA TYR A 16 -1.45 10.63 -12.63
C TYR A 16 -2.27 9.73 -11.72
N LYS A 17 -3.18 10.35 -10.96
CA LYS A 17 -4.34 9.69 -10.36
C LYS A 17 -5.60 10.30 -10.96
N MET A 18 -6.68 9.54 -11.04
CA MET A 18 -7.96 10.12 -11.43
C MET A 18 -8.39 11.15 -10.39
N PRO A 19 -8.95 12.31 -10.79
CA PRO A 19 -9.22 12.75 -12.17
C PRO A 19 -8.02 13.40 -12.90
N VAL A 20 -7.53 12.74 -13.96
CA VAL A 20 -6.23 13.07 -14.62
C VAL A 20 -6.15 14.45 -15.26
N HIS A 21 -7.29 15.02 -15.67
CA HIS A 21 -7.33 16.28 -16.39
C HIS A 21 -7.11 17.51 -15.49
N PHE A 22 -7.03 17.31 -14.17
CA PHE A 22 -6.67 18.36 -13.20
C PHE A 22 -5.18 18.46 -12.91
N GLY A 23 -4.39 17.48 -13.35
CA GLY A 23 -2.94 17.48 -13.14
C GLY A 23 -2.39 16.11 -12.76
N GLY A 24 -1.07 16.07 -12.69
CA GLY A 24 -0.28 14.94 -12.23
C GLY A 24 1.04 15.46 -11.67
N ASP A 25 1.92 14.56 -11.28
CA ASP A 25 3.22 14.87 -10.69
C ASP A 25 4.35 14.37 -11.61
N PRO A 26 5.48 15.08 -11.73
CA PRO A 26 6.64 14.54 -12.41
C PRO A 26 7.05 13.18 -11.83
N PHE A 27 7.55 12.28 -12.66
CA PHE A 27 8.03 10.98 -12.18
C PHE A 27 9.37 11.14 -11.43
N TYR A 28 9.32 11.07 -10.11
CA TYR A 28 10.48 10.97 -9.22
C TYR A 28 10.22 9.91 -8.14
N PRO A 29 11.27 9.37 -7.47
CA PRO A 29 11.08 8.38 -6.41
C PRO A 29 10.09 8.87 -5.35
N VAL A 30 9.01 8.11 -5.14
CA VAL A 30 7.95 8.49 -4.20
C VAL A 30 8.53 8.64 -2.81
N ARG A 31 8.36 9.83 -2.21
CA ARG A 31 8.83 10.14 -0.87
C ARG A 31 7.69 9.93 0.13
N VAL A 32 7.60 8.74 0.72
CA VAL A 32 6.60 8.42 1.74
C VAL A 32 7.18 8.73 3.12
N VAL A 33 7.03 9.98 3.55
CA VAL A 33 7.64 10.48 4.79
C VAL A 33 6.57 10.76 5.84
N TYR A 34 6.85 10.26 7.03
CA TYR A 34 6.06 10.43 8.25
C TYR A 34 6.91 11.21 9.24
N GLY A 35 6.44 12.36 9.73
CA GLY A 35 7.14 13.09 10.78
C GLY A 35 7.05 12.39 12.14
N ASP A 36 5.91 11.77 12.42
CA ASP A 36 5.71 10.92 13.59
C ASP A 36 4.87 9.69 13.23
N ASN A 37 5.28 8.54 13.78
CA ASN A 37 4.63 7.27 13.52
C ASN A 37 4.62 6.39 14.77
N THR A 38 3.45 6.28 15.42
CA THR A 38 3.27 5.36 16.55
C THR A 38 2.62 4.08 16.10
N VAL A 39 3.23 2.95 16.46
CA VAL A 39 2.78 1.62 16.08
C VAL A 39 2.52 0.77 17.34
N ILE A 40 1.38 0.09 17.37
CA ILE A 40 1.08 -0.96 18.35
C ILE A 40 0.86 -2.25 17.57
N THR A 41 1.63 -3.29 17.88
CA THR A 41 1.56 -4.59 17.21
C THR A 41 1.16 -5.67 18.19
N VAL A 42 0.20 -6.49 17.79
CA VAL A 42 -0.24 -7.68 18.51
C VAL A 42 -0.18 -8.86 17.55
N GLU A 43 0.40 -9.95 18.02
CA GLU A 43 0.43 -11.23 17.31
C GLU A 43 -0.38 -12.24 18.11
N TYR A 44 -1.13 -13.07 17.40
CA TYR A 44 -1.83 -14.19 18.03
C TYR A 44 -1.77 -15.43 17.14
N GLU A 45 -1.60 -16.58 17.77
CA GLU A 45 -1.72 -17.89 17.14
C GLU A 45 -3.18 -18.20 16.82
N THR A 46 -3.43 -18.81 15.66
CA THR A 46 -4.76 -19.13 15.17
C THR A 46 -4.85 -20.52 14.53
N ASP A 47 -6.02 -20.89 14.02
CA ASP A 47 -6.22 -22.14 13.28
C ASP A 47 -5.55 -22.05 11.90
N GLU A 48 -4.61 -22.95 11.64
CA GLU A 48 -3.80 -22.94 10.42
C GLU A 48 -4.65 -23.09 9.15
N GLU A 49 -5.59 -24.04 9.15
CA GLU A 49 -6.46 -24.32 8.02
C GLU A 49 -7.38 -23.13 7.70
N ALA A 50 -7.93 -22.47 8.74
CA ALA A 50 -8.70 -21.25 8.58
C ALA A 50 -7.86 -20.12 7.97
N LEU A 51 -6.60 -19.97 8.38
CA LEU A 51 -5.70 -18.95 7.86
C LEU A 51 -5.31 -19.22 6.40
N LEU A 52 -5.01 -20.47 6.05
CA LEU A 52 -4.67 -20.90 4.69
C LEU A 52 -5.77 -20.58 3.66
N ASN A 53 -7.04 -20.59 4.06
CA ASN A 53 -8.16 -20.22 3.17
C ASN A 53 -8.09 -18.77 2.64
N HIS A 54 -7.25 -17.92 3.24
CA HIS A 54 -7.08 -16.52 2.84
C HIS A 54 -5.76 -16.25 2.13
N ILE A 55 -4.87 -17.24 2.04
CA ILE A 55 -3.52 -17.09 1.48
C ILE A 55 -3.54 -17.59 0.02
N PRO A 56 -3.07 -16.79 -0.96
CA PRO A 56 -2.98 -17.24 -2.35
C PRO A 56 -1.99 -18.40 -2.52
N GLU A 57 -2.21 -19.24 -3.53
CA GLU A 57 -1.43 -20.48 -3.78
C GLU A 57 0.07 -20.25 -4.04
N ASP A 58 0.46 -19.05 -4.46
CA ASP A 58 1.86 -18.66 -4.66
C ASP A 58 2.62 -18.38 -3.34
N PHE A 59 1.99 -18.59 -2.18
CA PHE A 59 2.56 -18.32 -0.87
C PHE A 59 2.50 -19.54 0.04
N GLU A 60 3.62 -19.82 0.72
CA GLU A 60 3.71 -20.79 1.80
C GLU A 60 3.55 -20.07 3.14
N LEU A 61 2.62 -20.53 3.99
CA LEU A 61 2.47 -20.04 5.35
C LEU A 61 3.66 -20.48 6.21
N LYS A 62 4.32 -19.53 6.88
CA LYS A 62 5.48 -19.83 7.74
C LYS A 62 5.04 -20.33 9.12
N GLU A 63 4.06 -19.66 9.71
CA GLU A 63 3.54 -19.94 11.06
C GLU A 63 2.06 -19.56 11.11
N PRO A 64 1.20 -20.26 11.89
CA PRO A 64 -0.23 -19.95 12.02
C PRO A 64 -0.47 -18.73 12.92
N ILE A 65 0.16 -17.60 12.58
CA ILE A 65 0.12 -16.33 13.32
C ILE A 65 -0.55 -15.27 12.46
N VAL A 66 -1.43 -14.49 13.08
CA VAL A 66 -1.95 -13.25 12.52
C VAL A 66 -1.36 -12.08 13.29
N THR A 67 -0.75 -11.14 12.56
CA THR A 67 -0.26 -9.87 13.09
C THR A 67 -1.31 -8.79 12.83
N VAL A 68 -1.77 -8.16 13.90
CA VAL A 68 -2.65 -6.98 13.84
C VAL A 68 -1.87 -5.76 14.32
N GLN A 69 -1.76 -4.75 13.47
CA GLN A 69 -1.01 -3.54 13.76
C GLN A 69 -1.91 -2.32 13.68
N TYR A 70 -1.98 -1.56 14.76
CA TYR A 70 -2.47 -0.19 14.74
C TYR A 70 -1.32 0.75 14.43
N THR A 71 -1.55 1.67 13.48
CA THR A 71 -0.56 2.68 13.10
C THR A 71 -1.21 4.06 13.11
N ASN A 72 -0.56 5.00 13.79
CA ASN A 72 -0.94 6.41 13.86
C ASN A 72 0.12 7.26 13.15
N CYS A 73 -0.18 7.64 11.92
CA CYS A 73 0.68 8.44 11.06
C CYS A 73 0.34 9.93 11.22
N ARG A 74 1.30 10.74 11.65
CA ARG A 74 1.16 12.19 11.80
C ARG A 74 2.26 12.92 11.05
N ASP A 75 2.04 14.21 10.80
CA ASP A 75 2.96 15.09 10.07
C ASP A 75 3.36 14.48 8.72
N VAL A 76 2.37 14.03 7.95
CA VAL A 76 2.59 13.28 6.70
C VAL A 76 2.86 14.26 5.56
N ASP A 77 4.07 14.23 5.00
CA ASP A 77 4.55 15.21 4.01
C ASP A 77 3.64 15.29 2.77
N TRP A 78 3.28 14.13 2.21
CA TRP A 78 2.44 14.04 1.01
C TRP A 78 0.97 14.34 1.27
N MET A 79 0.58 14.51 2.53
CA MET A 79 -0.73 15.01 2.95
C MET A 79 -0.67 16.44 3.50
N ILE A 80 0.42 17.18 3.21
CA ILE A 80 0.61 18.57 3.63
C ILE A 80 0.54 18.69 5.18
N GLY A 81 1.23 17.78 5.87
CA GLY A 81 1.24 17.70 7.34
C GLY A 81 -0.02 17.08 7.94
N GLY A 82 -0.87 16.45 7.12
CA GLY A 82 -2.05 15.73 7.58
C GLY A 82 -1.72 14.47 8.39
N GLU A 83 -2.77 13.82 8.89
CA GLU A 83 -2.69 12.59 9.68
C GLU A 83 -3.69 11.55 9.20
N TYR A 84 -3.37 10.27 9.44
CA TYR A 84 -4.30 9.16 9.26
C TYR A 84 -3.94 8.00 10.17
N ARG A 85 -4.91 7.10 10.37
CA ARG A 85 -4.75 5.87 11.16
C ARG A 85 -5.19 4.69 10.33
N LEU A 86 -4.54 3.55 10.55
CA LEU A 86 -4.90 2.30 9.89
C LEU A 86 -4.75 1.12 10.86
N ILE A 87 -5.52 0.08 10.57
CA ILE A 87 -5.30 -1.26 11.10
C ILE A 87 -4.79 -2.11 9.94
N GLN A 88 -3.59 -2.65 10.10
CA GLN A 88 -3.00 -3.59 9.16
C GLN A 88 -3.15 -5.00 9.75
N VAL A 89 -3.54 -5.95 8.90
CA VAL A 89 -3.67 -7.37 9.24
C VAL A 89 -2.82 -8.15 8.26
N THR A 90 -1.87 -8.93 8.77
CA THR A 90 -0.93 -9.71 7.95
C THR A 90 -0.72 -11.11 8.51
N ALA A 91 -0.26 -12.02 7.66
CA ALA A 91 0.22 -13.36 8.01
C ALA A 91 1.64 -13.53 7.47
N PRO A 92 2.54 -14.24 8.19
CA PRO A 92 3.91 -14.44 7.76
C PRO A 92 3.97 -15.50 6.64
N VAL A 93 4.47 -15.12 5.46
CA VAL A 93 4.47 -15.99 4.28
C VAL A 93 5.78 -15.92 3.50
N LYS A 94 6.07 -17.00 2.76
CA LYS A 94 7.12 -17.05 1.75
C LYS A 94 6.50 -17.07 0.36
N TYR A 95 6.93 -16.19 -0.53
CA TYR A 95 6.50 -16.21 -1.92
C TYR A 95 7.28 -17.28 -2.70
N VAL A 96 6.56 -18.17 -3.39
CA VAL A 96 7.10 -19.29 -4.19
C VAL A 96 6.67 -19.24 -5.66
N GLY A 97 5.94 -18.18 -6.07
CA GLY A 97 5.36 -18.07 -7.42
C GLY A 97 6.35 -17.76 -8.55
N ASN A 98 7.64 -17.50 -8.25
CA ASN A 98 8.68 -17.40 -9.26
C ASN A 98 10.07 -17.80 -8.74
N SER A 99 11.04 -17.88 -9.65
CA SER A 99 12.42 -18.28 -9.36
C SER A 99 13.18 -17.33 -8.42
N ASP A 100 12.64 -16.17 -8.09
CA ASP A 100 13.32 -15.14 -7.30
C ASP A 100 13.15 -15.34 -5.79
N GLY A 101 12.23 -16.22 -5.36
CA GLY A 101 12.16 -16.74 -3.98
C GLY A 101 12.13 -15.66 -2.89
N LEU A 102 11.23 -14.67 -3.02
CA LEU A 102 11.09 -13.58 -2.04
C LEU A 102 10.46 -14.07 -0.74
N GLU A 103 11.02 -13.66 0.40
CA GLU A 103 10.48 -13.94 1.73
C GLU A 103 10.14 -12.62 2.44
N GLY A 104 8.97 -12.56 3.07
CA GLY A 104 8.47 -11.40 3.83
C GLY A 104 8.14 -11.73 5.28
#